data_AF-A0A9W8DDB9-F1
#
_entry.id   AF-A0A9W8DDB9-F1
#
_cell.length_a   1.000
_cell.length_b   1.000
_cell.length_c   1.000
_cell.angle_alpha   90.00
_cell.angle_beta   90.00
_cell.angle_gamma   90.00
#
_symmetry.space_group_name_H-M   'P 1'
#
loop_
_entity.id
_entity.type
_entity.pdbx_description
1 polymer ?
#
loop_
_entity_poly.entity_id
_entity_poly.type
_entity_poly.pdbx_seq_one_letter_code
_entity_poly.pdbx_strand_id
1 'polypeptide(L)'
;MSLPAEISFETLTPEIVAKTIDHALLRPDMTIDEVVAGCKLCAEYQTASVCVKPCDVKIAAETLKGTGVDVGTVIGFPHGNTPANVKVFEALQALEDGAVELDMVLNIGHLKSGRLDKVLDEISQLTSAAKAKLSTCCVKVIFECSLLTDDEKIAACKLVEEAGADYVKTSTGFSTGGATVADLKLMRANTNPSTVHVKASGGIRTLDYLIECLQAGADRIGASATAAIVDDMRARKAACSSGRFMTNLRENLVDGNYYEGHQELRAIAIRLVKQKKHQRAIQLLYLGALELCQYNQWGSVADLAAFMINIYVEEKVPVTDESRERIYDIFEKLSQATEYYPRVYQAAIQWSIGAMGNKVGDTQLHHFIGCILRNKMRFQEAEQHFLVGTPESPAALGNMLFDWVERTGTADHGLFISRGVLKYLATGWYEAACLCWKAFIARFVQTHSNSVAERTGDRALPSNIGTIYYITGHELVNFVQLLLLTIERSDGSPSSDSARIFGQLRKQYEPRFGINAEVVHNLLDAVAEKYFGVVIQRQQSLFDIVNNLFAAPSHPAVTDASAEAMD
;
A
#
# COMPACT_ATOMS: atom_id res chain seq x y z
N MET A 1 -23.21 -21.51 -14.86
CA MET A 1 -22.16 -20.93 -15.75
C MET A 1 -21.31 -22.10 -16.22
N SER A 2 -21.06 -22.25 -17.52
CA SER A 2 -20.24 -23.34 -18.04
C SER A 2 -18.75 -23.00 -17.92
N LEU A 3 -17.91 -23.98 -17.59
CA LEU A 3 -16.46 -23.86 -17.65
C LEU A 3 -16.01 -23.51 -19.09
N PRO A 4 -14.90 -22.79 -19.27
CA PRO A 4 -14.32 -22.57 -20.59
C PRO A 4 -13.88 -23.91 -21.21
N ALA A 5 -13.87 -23.97 -22.56
CA ALA A 5 -13.47 -25.17 -23.29
C ALA A 5 -12.03 -25.61 -22.97
N GLU A 6 -11.15 -24.65 -22.70
CA GLU A 6 -9.79 -24.87 -22.21
C GLU A 6 -9.67 -24.34 -20.78
N ILE A 7 -9.20 -25.18 -19.86
CA ILE A 7 -9.06 -24.84 -18.45
C ILE A 7 -7.59 -24.50 -18.18
N SER A 8 -7.31 -23.22 -17.98
CA SER A 8 -5.99 -22.73 -17.60
C SER A 8 -6.10 -21.51 -16.69
N PHE A 9 -4.98 -21.08 -16.11
CA PHE A 9 -4.94 -19.83 -15.36
C PHE A 9 -5.38 -18.65 -16.23
N GLU A 10 -5.05 -18.64 -17.53
CA GLU A 10 -5.36 -17.58 -18.48
C GLU A 10 -6.86 -17.47 -18.76
N THR A 11 -7.53 -18.60 -18.97
CA THR A 11 -8.94 -18.66 -19.37
C THR A 11 -9.91 -18.49 -18.21
N LEU A 12 -9.52 -18.91 -17.00
CA LEU A 12 -10.35 -18.77 -15.81
C LEU A 12 -10.36 -17.32 -15.31
N THR A 13 -11.50 -16.91 -14.73
CA THR A 13 -11.63 -15.67 -13.95
C THR A 13 -11.94 -15.98 -12.47
N PRO A 14 -11.70 -15.05 -11.53
CA PRO A 14 -12.06 -15.24 -10.13
C PRO A 14 -13.53 -15.62 -9.91
N GLU A 15 -14.43 -15.07 -10.73
CA GLU A 15 -15.88 -15.35 -10.66
C GLU A 15 -16.19 -16.77 -11.14
N ILE A 16 -15.53 -17.23 -12.21
CA ILE A 16 -15.66 -18.61 -12.69
C ILE A 16 -15.15 -19.57 -11.60
N VAL A 17 -13.97 -19.30 -11.02
CA VAL A 17 -13.40 -20.14 -9.95
C VAL A 17 -14.30 -20.16 -8.72
N ALA A 18 -14.86 -19.03 -8.30
CA ALA A 18 -15.82 -19.03 -7.19
C ALA A 18 -17.04 -19.93 -7.50
N LYS A 19 -17.59 -19.83 -8.72
CA LYS A 19 -18.74 -20.63 -9.17
C LYS A 19 -18.44 -22.11 -9.46
N THR A 20 -17.22 -22.60 -9.23
CA THR A 20 -16.96 -24.05 -9.16
C THR A 20 -16.94 -24.57 -7.73
N ILE A 21 -16.90 -23.70 -6.72
CA ILE A 21 -16.67 -24.10 -5.34
C ILE A 21 -17.97 -24.47 -4.61
N ASP A 22 -18.00 -25.66 -4.05
CA ASP A 22 -18.82 -26.09 -2.91
C ASP A 22 -18.07 -25.78 -1.61
N HIS A 23 -18.48 -24.76 -0.85
CA HIS A 23 -17.80 -24.44 0.39
C HIS A 23 -18.21 -25.39 1.53
N ALA A 24 -17.26 -26.13 2.10
CA ALA A 24 -17.53 -27.16 3.10
C ALA A 24 -17.53 -26.61 4.53
N LEU A 25 -18.66 -26.74 5.23
CA LEU A 25 -18.89 -26.36 6.63
C LEU A 25 -19.30 -27.59 7.47
N LEU A 26 -18.46 -28.63 7.41
CA LEU A 26 -18.77 -29.97 7.93
C LEU A 26 -17.95 -30.40 9.15
N ARG A 27 -17.11 -29.52 9.72
CA ARG A 27 -16.36 -29.89 10.92
C ARG A 27 -17.34 -30.17 12.07
N PRO A 28 -17.14 -31.25 12.85
CA PRO A 28 -18.09 -31.65 13.89
C PRO A 28 -18.21 -30.64 15.03
N ASP A 29 -17.17 -29.83 15.26
CA ASP A 29 -17.07 -28.80 16.30
C ASP A 29 -17.53 -27.40 15.84
N MET A 30 -17.94 -27.23 14.56
CA MET A 30 -18.38 -25.93 14.06
C MET A 30 -19.64 -25.44 14.78
N THR A 31 -19.51 -24.26 15.38
CA THR A 31 -20.60 -23.52 16.01
C THR A 31 -21.55 -22.91 14.98
N ILE A 32 -22.75 -22.53 15.44
CA ILE A 32 -23.75 -21.85 14.60
C ILE A 32 -23.18 -20.54 14.03
N ASP A 33 -22.44 -19.78 14.85
CA ASP A 33 -21.82 -18.52 14.42
C ASP A 33 -20.79 -18.72 13.30
N GLU A 34 -19.97 -19.78 13.40
CA GLU A 34 -19.04 -20.14 12.33
C GLU A 34 -19.76 -20.57 11.04
N VAL A 35 -20.88 -21.28 11.15
CA VAL A 35 -21.70 -21.65 9.97
C VAL A 35 -22.26 -20.41 9.30
N VAL A 36 -22.85 -19.48 10.07
CA VAL A 36 -23.39 -18.22 9.55
C VAL A 36 -22.28 -17.37 8.92
N ALA A 37 -21.11 -17.30 9.53
CA ALA A 37 -19.95 -16.61 8.98
C ALA A 37 -19.49 -17.25 7.64
N GLY A 38 -19.43 -18.58 7.58
CA GLY A 38 -19.12 -19.31 6.36
C GLY A 38 -20.14 -19.07 5.24
N CYS A 39 -21.43 -19.06 5.55
CA CYS A 39 -22.49 -18.71 4.61
C CYS A 39 -22.32 -17.28 4.07
N LYS A 40 -22.07 -16.30 4.95
CA LYS A 40 -21.84 -14.90 4.53
C LYS A 40 -20.61 -14.76 3.62
N LEU A 41 -19.52 -15.46 3.94
CA LEU A 41 -18.34 -15.53 3.08
C LEU A 41 -18.71 -16.08 1.70
N CYS A 42 -19.50 -17.15 1.64
CA CYS A 42 -19.92 -17.73 0.36
C CYS A 42 -20.80 -16.79 -0.46
N ALA A 43 -21.68 -16.03 0.18
CA ALA A 43 -22.47 -14.98 -0.45
C ALA A 43 -21.58 -13.83 -0.99
N GLU A 44 -20.55 -13.44 -0.24
CA GLU A 44 -19.60 -12.40 -0.66
C GLU A 44 -18.79 -12.84 -1.89
N TYR A 45 -18.24 -14.06 -1.86
CA TYR A 45 -17.43 -14.59 -2.96
C TYR A 45 -18.28 -15.16 -4.09
N GLN A 46 -19.60 -15.27 -3.92
CA GLN A 46 -20.53 -15.84 -4.90
C GLN A 46 -20.15 -17.27 -5.30
N THR A 47 -19.95 -18.15 -4.32
CA THR A 47 -19.69 -19.57 -4.60
C THR A 47 -20.88 -20.24 -5.28
N ALA A 48 -20.69 -21.49 -5.74
CA ALA A 48 -21.80 -22.27 -6.29
C ALA A 48 -22.76 -22.70 -5.19
N SER A 49 -22.24 -23.32 -4.12
CA SER A 49 -23.05 -23.71 -2.97
C SER A 49 -22.24 -23.76 -1.67
N VAL A 50 -22.95 -23.85 -0.55
CA VAL A 50 -22.41 -24.30 0.74
C VAL A 50 -22.82 -25.73 1.01
N CYS A 51 -21.98 -26.50 1.69
CA CYS A 51 -22.32 -27.83 2.19
C CYS A 51 -22.21 -27.83 3.71
N VAL A 52 -23.35 -27.83 4.41
CA VAL A 52 -23.43 -27.71 5.88
C VAL A 52 -23.83 -29.03 6.54
N LYS A 53 -23.64 -29.14 7.86
CA LYS A 53 -24.14 -30.28 8.63
C LYS A 53 -25.68 -30.36 8.54
N PRO A 54 -26.29 -31.56 8.58
CA PRO A 54 -27.75 -31.69 8.43
C PRO A 54 -28.57 -30.83 9.39
N CYS A 55 -28.11 -30.68 10.64
CA CYS A 55 -28.78 -29.85 11.64
C CYS A 55 -28.75 -28.33 11.34
N ASP A 56 -27.86 -27.89 10.46
CA ASP A 56 -27.63 -26.47 10.17
C ASP A 56 -28.25 -26.03 8.83
N VAL A 57 -28.95 -26.94 8.11
CA VAL A 57 -29.53 -26.66 6.80
C VAL A 57 -30.49 -25.47 6.85
N LYS A 58 -31.40 -25.46 7.82
CA LYS A 58 -32.40 -24.41 7.96
C LYS A 58 -31.78 -23.03 8.15
N ILE A 59 -30.80 -22.92 9.05
CA ILE A 59 -30.13 -21.63 9.29
C ILE A 59 -29.29 -21.19 8.09
N ALA A 60 -28.66 -22.12 7.38
CA ALA A 60 -27.92 -21.81 6.14
C ALA A 60 -28.87 -21.30 5.04
N ALA A 61 -30.02 -21.96 4.85
CA ALA A 61 -31.06 -21.56 3.89
C ALA A 61 -31.64 -20.18 4.20
N GLU A 62 -31.91 -19.88 5.48
CA GLU A 62 -32.33 -18.55 5.92
C GLU A 62 -31.25 -17.49 5.67
N THR A 63 -29.99 -17.81 5.97
CA THR A 63 -28.84 -16.89 5.82
C THR A 63 -28.54 -16.57 4.35
N LEU A 64 -28.69 -17.56 3.45
CA LEU A 64 -28.31 -17.43 2.03
C LEU A 64 -29.48 -17.02 1.13
N LYS A 65 -30.67 -16.80 1.69
CA LYS A 65 -31.86 -16.43 0.92
C LYS A 65 -31.61 -15.19 0.05
N GLY A 66 -31.79 -15.33 -1.26
CA GLY A 66 -31.62 -14.25 -2.23
C GLY A 66 -30.18 -13.94 -2.64
N THR A 67 -29.20 -14.70 -2.14
CA THR A 67 -27.77 -14.47 -2.47
C THR A 67 -27.33 -15.14 -3.78
N GLY A 68 -28.10 -16.11 -4.28
CA GLY A 68 -27.75 -16.92 -5.45
C GLY A 68 -26.70 -18.00 -5.18
N VAL A 69 -26.45 -18.33 -3.90
CA VAL A 69 -25.62 -19.46 -3.47
C VAL A 69 -26.54 -20.58 -2.99
N ASP A 70 -26.38 -21.78 -3.55
CA ASP A 70 -27.20 -22.92 -3.21
C ASP A 70 -26.84 -23.50 -1.83
N VAL A 71 -27.80 -24.15 -1.18
CA VAL A 71 -27.60 -24.84 0.09
C VAL A 71 -27.61 -26.34 -0.14
N GLY A 72 -26.50 -26.99 0.20
CA GLY A 72 -26.35 -28.43 0.21
C GLY A 72 -26.08 -28.98 1.61
N THR A 73 -26.32 -30.27 1.78
CA THR A 73 -25.92 -31.01 2.98
C THR A 73 -25.49 -32.43 2.62
N VAL A 74 -25.07 -33.20 3.62
CA VAL A 74 -24.57 -34.56 3.47
C VAL A 74 -25.60 -35.57 3.97
N ILE A 75 -25.63 -36.78 3.38
CA ILE A 75 -26.57 -37.85 3.75
C ILE A 75 -25.81 -39.15 4.08
N GLY A 76 -26.13 -39.77 5.23
CA GLY A 76 -25.44 -40.97 5.72
C GLY A 76 -23.95 -40.75 5.99
N PHE A 77 -23.56 -39.52 6.29
CA PHE A 77 -22.16 -39.08 6.35
C PHE A 77 -21.51 -39.29 7.73
N PRO A 78 -20.19 -39.56 7.81
CA PRO A 78 -19.25 -39.73 6.69
C PRO A 78 -19.14 -41.17 6.17
N HIS A 79 -19.70 -42.17 6.84
CA HIS A 79 -19.35 -43.57 6.58
C HIS A 79 -20.25 -44.30 5.57
N GLY A 80 -21.43 -43.77 5.26
CA GLY A 80 -22.37 -44.37 4.30
C GLY A 80 -22.99 -45.70 4.76
N ASN A 81 -22.78 -46.13 6.00
CA ASN A 81 -23.27 -47.43 6.52
C ASN A 81 -24.67 -47.37 7.15
N THR A 82 -25.34 -46.22 7.05
CA THR A 82 -26.74 -46.05 7.48
C THR A 82 -27.69 -46.79 6.53
N PRO A 83 -28.76 -47.46 7.02
CA PRO A 83 -29.75 -48.12 6.15
C PRO A 83 -30.41 -47.18 5.14
N ALA A 84 -30.71 -47.69 3.94
CA ALA A 84 -31.24 -46.90 2.82
C ALA A 84 -32.52 -46.11 3.17
N ASN A 85 -33.48 -46.74 3.86
CA ASN A 85 -34.72 -46.07 4.29
C ASN A 85 -34.46 -44.89 5.26
N VAL A 86 -33.42 -44.98 6.08
CA VAL A 86 -33.02 -43.88 6.99
C VAL A 86 -32.33 -42.76 6.22
N LYS A 87 -31.47 -43.09 5.24
CA LYS A 87 -30.89 -42.09 4.33
C LYS A 87 -31.95 -41.37 3.50
N VAL A 88 -32.98 -42.07 3.04
CA VAL A 88 -34.13 -41.47 2.33
C VAL A 88 -34.88 -40.50 3.26
N PHE A 89 -35.12 -40.88 4.52
CA PHE A 89 -35.73 -39.99 5.50
C PHE A 89 -34.87 -38.74 5.75
N GLU A 90 -33.57 -38.90 5.97
CA GLU A 90 -32.61 -37.80 6.14
C GLU A 90 -32.61 -36.85 4.93
N ALA A 91 -32.63 -37.40 3.70
CA ALA A 91 -32.68 -36.63 2.47
C ALA A 91 -33.96 -35.80 2.36
N LEU A 92 -35.13 -36.41 2.62
CA LEU A 92 -36.41 -35.71 2.57
C LEU A 92 -36.50 -34.62 3.64
N GLN A 93 -35.95 -34.86 4.83
CA GLN A 93 -35.87 -33.86 5.89
C GLN A 93 -34.96 -32.68 5.49
N ALA A 94 -33.78 -32.95 4.93
CA ALA A 94 -32.88 -31.92 4.45
C ALA A 94 -33.52 -31.02 3.38
N LEU A 95 -34.29 -31.62 2.44
CA LEU A 95 -35.04 -30.87 1.44
C LEU A 95 -36.15 -30.00 2.06
N GLU A 96 -36.84 -30.52 3.08
CA GLU A 96 -37.83 -29.74 3.84
C GLU A 96 -37.19 -28.54 4.55
N ASP A 97 -35.98 -28.72 5.08
CA ASP A 97 -35.23 -27.67 5.76
C ASP A 97 -34.60 -26.64 4.80
N GLY A 98 -34.69 -26.86 3.49
CA GLY A 98 -34.30 -25.90 2.44
C GLY A 98 -33.02 -26.24 1.68
N ALA A 99 -32.47 -27.44 1.84
CA ALA A 99 -31.40 -27.90 0.94
C ALA A 99 -31.94 -28.11 -0.48
N VAL A 100 -31.10 -27.83 -1.47
CA VAL A 100 -31.35 -28.10 -2.89
C VAL A 100 -30.30 -29.05 -3.50
N GLU A 101 -29.26 -29.35 -2.73
CA GLU A 101 -28.21 -30.30 -3.08
C GLU A 101 -27.98 -31.33 -1.96
N LEU A 102 -27.80 -32.61 -2.32
CA LEU A 102 -27.57 -33.69 -1.36
C LEU A 102 -26.31 -34.46 -1.71
N ASP A 103 -25.33 -34.46 -0.81
CA ASP A 103 -24.07 -35.20 -0.93
C ASP A 103 -24.18 -36.51 -0.12
N MET A 104 -24.68 -37.58 -0.73
CA MET A 104 -24.84 -38.89 -0.08
C MET A 104 -23.55 -39.69 -0.10
N VAL A 105 -23.23 -40.43 0.98
CA VAL A 105 -22.16 -41.43 0.97
C VAL A 105 -22.76 -42.78 0.57
N LEU A 106 -22.24 -43.41 -0.48
CA LEU A 106 -22.67 -44.76 -0.86
C LEU A 106 -22.30 -45.76 0.24
N ASN A 107 -22.99 -46.90 0.30
CA ASN A 107 -22.59 -47.95 1.23
C ASN A 107 -21.29 -48.63 0.79
N ILE A 108 -20.16 -48.14 1.32
CA ILE A 108 -18.80 -48.57 0.96
C ILE A 108 -18.64 -50.07 1.25
N GLY A 109 -19.14 -50.55 2.39
CA GLY A 109 -19.06 -51.97 2.76
C GLY A 109 -19.79 -52.88 1.78
N HIS A 110 -20.95 -52.46 1.26
CA HIS A 110 -21.68 -53.21 0.23
C HIS A 110 -20.93 -53.25 -1.10
N LEU A 111 -20.36 -52.12 -1.52
CA LEU A 111 -19.55 -52.05 -2.74
C LEU A 111 -18.35 -53.00 -2.65
N LYS A 112 -17.58 -52.95 -1.56
CA LYS A 112 -16.44 -53.84 -1.32
C LYS A 112 -16.83 -55.32 -1.19
N SER A 113 -18.08 -55.60 -0.82
CA SER A 113 -18.62 -56.96 -0.74
C SER A 113 -19.20 -57.45 -2.08
N GLY A 114 -19.08 -56.67 -3.17
CA GLY A 114 -19.66 -56.99 -4.47
C GLY A 114 -21.19 -56.95 -4.52
N ARG A 115 -21.85 -56.36 -3.51
CA ARG A 115 -23.32 -56.22 -3.46
C ARG A 115 -23.79 -55.02 -4.26
N LEU A 116 -23.48 -55.02 -5.57
CA LEU A 116 -23.72 -53.91 -6.47
C LEU A 116 -25.22 -53.59 -6.60
N ASP A 117 -26.06 -54.63 -6.60
CA ASP A 117 -27.53 -54.52 -6.59
C ASP A 117 -28.04 -53.67 -5.40
N LYS A 118 -27.46 -53.88 -4.21
CA LYS A 118 -27.83 -53.14 -3.00
C LYS A 118 -27.34 -51.70 -3.02
N VAL A 119 -26.20 -51.44 -3.65
CA VAL A 119 -25.68 -50.07 -3.80
C VAL A 119 -26.53 -49.31 -4.82
N LEU A 120 -26.85 -49.92 -5.97
CA LEU A 120 -27.73 -49.34 -6.97
C LEU A 120 -29.12 -49.03 -6.40
N ASP A 121 -29.72 -49.98 -5.69
CA ASP A 121 -31.03 -49.83 -5.06
C ASP A 121 -31.04 -48.67 -4.04
N GLU A 122 -29.99 -48.56 -3.22
CA GLU A 122 -29.84 -47.44 -2.27
C GLU A 122 -29.77 -46.07 -2.97
N ILE A 123 -28.90 -45.93 -3.98
CA ILE A 123 -28.74 -44.66 -4.71
C ILE A 123 -30.04 -44.32 -5.45
N SER A 124 -30.70 -45.31 -6.07
CA SER A 124 -31.93 -45.13 -6.83
C SER A 124 -33.10 -44.72 -5.95
N GLN A 125 -33.27 -45.33 -4.78
CA GLN A 125 -34.31 -44.96 -3.82
C GLN A 125 -34.15 -43.53 -3.32
N LEU A 126 -32.93 -43.14 -2.93
CA LEU A 126 -32.65 -41.78 -2.47
C LEU A 126 -32.86 -40.77 -3.60
N THR A 127 -32.31 -41.04 -4.78
CA THR A 127 -32.40 -40.13 -5.94
C THR A 127 -33.85 -39.94 -6.37
N SER A 128 -34.61 -41.02 -6.47
CA SER A 128 -36.04 -40.97 -6.83
C SER A 128 -36.85 -40.21 -5.79
N ALA A 129 -36.64 -40.47 -4.49
CA ALA A 129 -37.35 -39.77 -3.42
C ALA A 129 -37.03 -38.28 -3.39
N ALA A 130 -35.74 -37.92 -3.53
CA ALA A 130 -35.29 -36.54 -3.57
C ALA A 130 -35.87 -35.79 -4.77
N LYS A 131 -35.79 -36.38 -5.98
CA LYS A 131 -36.34 -35.78 -7.21
C LYS A 131 -37.87 -35.74 -7.23
N ALA A 132 -38.55 -36.65 -6.54
CA ALA A 132 -40.01 -36.59 -6.35
C ALA A 132 -40.43 -35.44 -5.42
N LYS A 133 -39.62 -35.12 -4.41
CA LYS A 133 -39.85 -34.00 -3.49
C LYS A 133 -39.47 -32.65 -4.10
N LEU A 134 -38.34 -32.60 -4.80
CA LEU A 134 -37.82 -31.42 -5.49
C LEU A 134 -37.19 -31.85 -6.82
N SER A 135 -37.88 -31.59 -7.94
CA SER A 135 -37.45 -32.05 -9.27
C SER A 135 -36.10 -31.51 -9.72
N THR A 136 -35.64 -30.40 -9.14
CA THR A 136 -34.33 -29.78 -9.41
C THR A 136 -33.26 -30.18 -8.39
N CYS A 137 -33.57 -31.08 -7.45
CA CYS A 137 -32.61 -31.53 -6.44
C CYS A 137 -31.40 -32.16 -7.12
N CYS A 138 -30.20 -31.68 -6.76
CA CYS A 138 -28.93 -32.24 -7.23
C CYS A 138 -28.41 -33.28 -6.23
N VAL A 139 -28.30 -34.54 -6.66
CA VAL A 139 -27.78 -35.64 -5.85
C VAL A 139 -26.35 -35.96 -6.25
N LYS A 140 -25.43 -35.89 -5.29
CA LYS A 140 -23.99 -36.17 -5.45
C LYS A 140 -23.61 -37.38 -4.62
N VAL A 141 -22.95 -38.37 -5.23
CA VAL A 141 -22.62 -39.62 -4.55
C VAL A 141 -21.12 -39.67 -4.21
N ILE A 142 -20.81 -39.66 -2.92
CA ILE A 142 -19.45 -39.76 -2.37
C ILE A 142 -19.01 -41.22 -2.34
N PHE A 143 -17.84 -41.50 -2.91
CA PHE A 143 -17.27 -42.85 -2.99
C PHE A 143 -16.33 -43.17 -1.82
N GLU A 144 -15.63 -42.15 -1.32
CA GLU A 144 -14.46 -42.29 -0.46
C GLU A 144 -13.34 -43.09 -1.13
N CYS A 145 -12.81 -42.52 -2.23
CA CYS A 145 -11.85 -43.18 -3.12
C CYS A 145 -10.61 -43.77 -2.43
N SER A 146 -10.18 -43.24 -1.28
CA SER A 146 -8.99 -43.77 -0.58
C SER A 146 -9.18 -45.18 -0.03
N LEU A 147 -10.43 -45.67 0.04
CA LEU A 147 -10.79 -47.01 0.50
C LEU A 147 -11.08 -47.98 -0.64
N LEU A 148 -11.11 -47.49 -1.88
CA LEU A 148 -11.57 -48.23 -3.04
C LEU A 148 -10.43 -48.54 -4.02
N THR A 149 -10.50 -49.69 -4.66
CA THR A 149 -9.70 -50.01 -5.85
C THR A 149 -10.24 -49.29 -7.07
N ASP A 150 -9.47 -49.23 -8.15
CA ASP A 150 -9.94 -48.60 -9.39
C ASP A 150 -11.15 -49.32 -9.99
N ASP A 151 -11.21 -50.67 -9.92
CA ASP A 151 -12.38 -51.44 -10.36
C ASP A 151 -13.63 -51.11 -9.53
N GLU A 152 -13.48 -50.93 -8.21
CA GLU A 152 -14.59 -50.54 -7.32
C GLU A 152 -15.07 -49.12 -7.64
N LYS A 153 -14.16 -48.18 -7.95
CA LYS A 153 -14.51 -46.81 -8.38
C LYS A 153 -15.24 -46.81 -9.74
N ILE A 154 -14.78 -47.62 -10.69
CA ILE A 154 -15.44 -47.79 -12.01
C ILE A 154 -16.86 -48.33 -11.83
N ALA A 155 -17.02 -49.38 -11.02
CA ALA A 155 -18.33 -49.93 -10.71
C ALA A 155 -19.25 -48.86 -10.10
N ALA A 156 -18.75 -48.10 -9.12
CA ALA A 156 -19.51 -47.02 -8.51
C ALA A 156 -19.96 -45.95 -9.52
N CYS A 157 -19.09 -45.53 -10.47
CA CYS A 157 -19.48 -44.60 -11.54
C CYS A 157 -20.68 -45.10 -12.34
N LYS A 158 -20.70 -46.41 -12.69
CA LYS A 158 -21.80 -47.00 -13.45
C LYS A 158 -23.09 -47.06 -12.66
N LEU A 159 -23.01 -47.39 -11.37
CA LEU A 159 -24.18 -47.42 -10.49
C LEU A 159 -24.79 -46.03 -10.30
N VAL A 160 -23.97 -44.98 -10.21
CA VAL A 160 -24.44 -43.58 -10.13
C VAL A 160 -25.17 -43.17 -11.41
N GLU A 161 -24.60 -43.50 -12.57
CA GLU A 161 -25.22 -43.19 -13.87
C GLU A 161 -26.55 -43.95 -14.04
N GLU A 162 -26.59 -45.24 -13.69
CA GLU A 162 -27.80 -46.06 -13.76
C GLU A 162 -28.90 -45.58 -12.78
N ALA A 163 -28.51 -45.14 -11.58
CA ALA A 163 -29.44 -44.60 -10.60
C ALA A 163 -29.98 -43.20 -10.95
N GLY A 164 -29.42 -42.53 -11.97
CA GLY A 164 -29.84 -41.19 -12.39
C GLY A 164 -29.43 -40.07 -11.42
N ALA A 165 -28.39 -40.30 -10.60
CA ALA A 165 -27.80 -39.27 -9.76
C ALA A 165 -26.88 -38.35 -10.59
N ASP A 166 -26.69 -37.11 -10.13
CA ASP A 166 -26.17 -36.03 -10.97
C ASP A 166 -24.64 -35.89 -10.89
N TYR A 167 -24.02 -36.28 -9.77
CA TYR A 167 -22.58 -36.21 -9.58
C TYR A 167 -21.98 -37.48 -8.97
N VAL A 168 -20.77 -37.81 -9.42
CA VAL A 168 -19.82 -38.64 -8.67
C VAL A 168 -18.88 -37.73 -7.87
N LYS A 169 -18.60 -38.07 -6.61
CA LYS A 169 -17.77 -37.28 -5.69
C LYS A 169 -16.67 -38.14 -5.06
N THR A 170 -15.44 -37.63 -5.05
CA THR A 170 -14.26 -38.41 -4.63
C THR A 170 -14.30 -38.85 -3.17
N SER A 171 -14.28 -37.89 -2.23
CA SER A 171 -14.03 -38.18 -0.81
C SER A 171 -14.90 -37.38 0.15
N THR A 172 -14.98 -37.85 1.39
CA THR A 172 -15.63 -37.13 2.50
C THR A 172 -14.72 -36.06 3.11
N GLY A 173 -13.40 -36.26 3.02
CA GLY A 173 -12.39 -35.44 3.69
C GLY A 173 -12.09 -35.87 5.14
N PHE A 174 -12.72 -36.96 5.63
CA PHE A 174 -12.51 -37.51 6.97
C PHE A 174 -11.73 -38.83 6.98
N SER A 175 -11.45 -39.41 5.81
CA SER A 175 -10.67 -40.63 5.65
C SER A 175 -9.17 -40.33 5.51
N THR A 176 -8.39 -41.36 5.17
CA THR A 176 -6.92 -41.33 5.04
C THR A 176 -6.40 -40.58 3.80
N GLY A 177 -7.27 -40.19 2.87
CA GLY A 177 -6.91 -39.52 1.63
C GLY A 177 -7.96 -38.50 1.17
N GLY A 178 -7.61 -37.71 0.16
CA GLY A 178 -8.48 -36.71 -0.47
C GLY A 178 -8.68 -36.96 -1.96
N ALA A 179 -9.15 -35.95 -2.69
CA ALA A 179 -9.19 -36.00 -4.14
C ALA A 179 -7.78 -36.24 -4.69
N THR A 180 -7.66 -37.03 -5.76
CA THR A 180 -6.41 -37.14 -6.52
C THR A 180 -6.70 -36.94 -8.00
N VAL A 181 -5.72 -36.42 -8.75
CA VAL A 181 -5.86 -36.24 -10.22
C VAL A 181 -6.10 -37.58 -10.93
N ALA A 182 -5.53 -38.67 -10.42
CA ALA A 182 -5.74 -40.01 -10.95
C ALA A 182 -7.20 -40.46 -10.80
N ASP A 183 -7.78 -40.29 -9.60
CA ASP A 183 -9.19 -40.62 -9.35
C ASP A 183 -10.13 -39.78 -10.22
N LEU A 184 -9.86 -38.48 -10.36
CA LEU A 184 -10.68 -37.58 -11.18
C LEU A 184 -10.70 -38.01 -12.66
N LYS A 185 -9.53 -38.34 -13.22
CA LYS A 185 -9.43 -38.83 -14.60
C LYS A 185 -10.14 -40.18 -14.77
N LEU A 186 -9.96 -41.09 -13.81
CA LEU A 186 -10.63 -42.39 -13.82
C LEU A 186 -12.15 -42.23 -13.78
N MET A 187 -12.66 -41.40 -12.87
CA MET A 187 -14.09 -41.14 -12.72
C MET A 187 -14.65 -40.50 -13.99
N ARG A 188 -14.01 -39.43 -14.49
CA ARG A 188 -14.44 -38.76 -15.73
C ARG A 188 -14.49 -39.71 -16.93
N ALA A 189 -13.49 -40.59 -17.09
CA ALA A 189 -13.46 -41.57 -18.16
C ALA A 189 -14.56 -42.62 -18.08
N ASN A 190 -15.15 -42.82 -16.89
CA ASN A 190 -16.15 -43.87 -16.63
C ASN A 190 -17.57 -43.34 -16.37
N THR A 191 -17.79 -42.03 -16.53
CA THR A 191 -19.10 -41.38 -16.45
C THR A 191 -19.45 -40.69 -17.77
N ASN A 192 -20.71 -40.69 -18.18
CA ASN A 192 -21.15 -39.89 -19.31
C ASN A 192 -21.23 -38.39 -18.94
N PRO A 193 -20.41 -37.51 -19.54
CA PRO A 193 -20.36 -36.09 -19.18
C PRO A 193 -21.63 -35.30 -19.51
N SER A 194 -22.56 -35.84 -20.30
CA SER A 194 -23.84 -35.17 -20.57
C SER A 194 -24.90 -35.43 -19.49
N THR A 195 -24.69 -36.42 -18.62
CA THR A 195 -25.66 -36.82 -17.59
C THR A 195 -25.08 -36.83 -16.19
N VAL A 196 -23.78 -37.10 -16.03
CA VAL A 196 -23.11 -37.21 -14.73
C VAL A 196 -21.87 -36.33 -14.68
N HIS A 197 -21.81 -35.51 -13.64
CA HIS A 197 -20.74 -34.58 -13.36
C HIS A 197 -19.74 -35.15 -12.34
N VAL A 198 -18.54 -34.58 -12.28
CA VAL A 198 -17.49 -35.00 -11.35
C VAL A 198 -17.22 -33.90 -10.34
N LYS A 199 -17.28 -34.23 -9.04
CA LYS A 199 -16.94 -33.31 -7.94
C LYS A 199 -15.69 -33.78 -7.22
N ALA A 200 -14.64 -32.96 -7.25
CA ALA A 200 -13.42 -33.19 -6.47
C ALA A 200 -13.65 -32.72 -5.03
N SER A 201 -13.31 -33.51 -4.03
CA SER A 201 -13.40 -33.12 -2.62
C SER A 201 -12.34 -33.82 -1.78
N GLY A 202 -11.84 -33.12 -0.76
CA GLY A 202 -10.80 -33.60 0.15
C GLY A 202 -9.44 -32.96 -0.13
N GLY A 203 -8.98 -32.08 0.76
CA GLY A 203 -7.62 -31.52 0.73
C GLY A 203 -7.37 -30.35 -0.22
N ILE A 204 -8.36 -29.90 -0.99
CA ILE A 204 -8.17 -28.82 -1.98
C ILE A 204 -8.19 -27.44 -1.29
N ARG A 205 -7.00 -26.84 -1.16
CA ARG A 205 -6.81 -25.57 -0.43
C ARG A 205 -6.10 -24.47 -1.22
N THR A 206 -5.56 -24.78 -2.39
CA THR A 206 -4.77 -23.84 -3.21
C THR A 206 -5.40 -23.67 -4.59
N LEU A 207 -5.15 -22.52 -5.22
CA LEU A 207 -5.62 -22.24 -6.58
C LEU A 207 -5.04 -23.23 -7.59
N ASP A 208 -3.73 -23.49 -7.51
CA ASP A 208 -3.05 -24.37 -8.47
C ASP A 208 -3.65 -25.78 -8.44
N TYR A 209 -3.89 -26.33 -7.25
CA TYR A 209 -4.49 -27.65 -7.13
C TYR A 209 -5.98 -27.67 -7.54
N LEU A 210 -6.70 -26.57 -7.31
CA LEU A 210 -8.05 -26.41 -7.86
C LEU A 210 -8.03 -26.46 -9.39
N ILE A 211 -7.12 -25.74 -10.05
CA ILE A 211 -6.98 -25.73 -11.51
C ILE A 211 -6.63 -27.13 -12.02
N GLU A 212 -5.69 -27.82 -11.37
CA GLU A 212 -5.33 -29.20 -11.71
C GLU A 212 -6.53 -30.16 -11.62
N CYS A 213 -7.38 -30.02 -10.59
CA CYS A 213 -8.58 -30.83 -10.45
C CYS A 213 -9.60 -30.55 -11.58
N LEU A 214 -9.80 -29.28 -11.94
CA LEU A 214 -10.66 -28.91 -13.06
C LEU A 214 -10.12 -29.47 -14.38
N GLN A 215 -8.81 -29.35 -14.63
CA GLN A 215 -8.14 -29.93 -15.80
C GLN A 215 -8.22 -31.47 -15.84
N ALA A 216 -8.25 -32.12 -14.68
CA ALA A 216 -8.44 -33.56 -14.57
C ALA A 216 -9.88 -34.00 -14.88
N GLY A 217 -10.80 -33.05 -15.09
CA GLY A 217 -12.18 -33.30 -15.47
C GLY A 217 -13.20 -33.10 -14.35
N ALA A 218 -12.85 -32.45 -13.24
CA ALA A 218 -13.84 -32.03 -12.24
C ALA A 218 -14.68 -30.85 -12.75
N ASP A 219 -15.98 -30.87 -12.47
CA ASP A 219 -16.92 -29.77 -12.73
C ASP A 219 -17.07 -28.87 -11.49
N ARG A 220 -17.04 -29.47 -10.30
CA ARG A 220 -17.17 -28.79 -9.01
C ARG A 220 -16.11 -29.20 -8.01
N ILE A 221 -15.81 -28.30 -7.07
CA ILE A 221 -14.70 -28.42 -6.13
C ILE A 221 -15.21 -28.19 -4.70
N GLY A 222 -15.13 -29.23 -3.88
CA GLY A 222 -15.31 -29.13 -2.43
C GLY A 222 -14.08 -28.56 -1.75
N ALA A 223 -14.18 -27.35 -1.23
CA ALA A 223 -13.09 -26.66 -0.54
C ALA A 223 -13.60 -25.93 0.71
N SER A 224 -12.74 -25.76 1.72
CA SER A 224 -13.01 -24.88 2.88
C SER A 224 -12.18 -23.60 2.86
N ALA A 225 -11.34 -23.41 1.85
CA ALA A 225 -10.41 -22.29 1.71
C ALA A 225 -10.81 -21.33 0.58
N THR A 226 -12.10 -21.07 0.39
CA THR A 226 -12.62 -20.24 -0.72
C THR A 226 -11.92 -18.89 -0.82
N ALA A 227 -11.84 -18.13 0.28
CA ALA A 227 -11.21 -16.81 0.28
C ALA A 227 -9.75 -16.89 -0.20
N ALA A 228 -8.97 -17.81 0.37
CA ALA A 228 -7.57 -18.01 0.00
C ALA A 228 -7.40 -18.32 -1.49
N ILE A 229 -8.26 -19.20 -2.05
CA ILE A 229 -8.16 -19.60 -3.45
C ILE A 229 -8.56 -18.47 -4.40
N VAL A 230 -9.70 -17.80 -4.14
CA VAL A 230 -10.22 -16.77 -5.03
C VAL A 230 -9.37 -15.50 -4.96
N ASP A 231 -8.87 -15.14 -3.78
CA ASP A 231 -8.02 -13.94 -3.63
C ASP A 231 -6.62 -14.15 -4.20
N ASP A 232 -6.04 -15.36 -4.09
CA ASP A 232 -4.79 -15.70 -4.80
C ASP A 232 -4.96 -15.49 -6.30
N MET A 233 -6.08 -15.94 -6.87
CA MET A 233 -6.36 -15.73 -8.29
C MET A 233 -6.49 -14.24 -8.64
N ARG A 234 -7.23 -13.47 -7.84
CA ARG A 234 -7.37 -12.01 -8.03
C ARG A 234 -6.00 -11.33 -7.99
N ALA A 235 -5.14 -11.69 -7.05
CA ALA A 235 -3.79 -11.15 -6.90
C ALA A 235 -2.91 -11.49 -8.11
N ARG A 236 -2.84 -12.76 -8.53
CA ARG A 236 -2.05 -13.19 -9.69
C ARG A 236 -2.56 -12.57 -10.99
N LYS A 237 -3.88 -12.46 -11.19
CA LYS A 237 -4.47 -11.78 -12.36
C LYS A 237 -4.16 -10.28 -12.36
N ALA A 238 -4.17 -9.64 -11.20
CA ALA A 238 -3.77 -8.24 -11.07
C ALA A 238 -2.29 -8.04 -11.44
N ALA A 239 -1.39 -8.92 -10.98
CA ALA A 239 0.03 -8.87 -11.31
C ALA A 239 0.31 -9.09 -12.81
N CYS A 240 -0.29 -10.12 -13.42
CA CYS A 240 -0.07 -10.47 -14.83
C CYS A 240 -0.54 -9.36 -15.80
N SER A 241 -1.67 -8.73 -15.48
CA SER A 241 -2.24 -7.67 -16.33
C SER A 241 -1.52 -6.32 -16.19
N SER A 242 -0.74 -6.10 -15.13
CA SER A 242 0.24 -5.01 -15.07
C SER A 242 1.49 -5.34 -15.91
N GLY A 243 1.94 -6.60 -15.91
CA GLY A 243 3.10 -7.05 -16.70
C GLY A 243 2.93 -6.92 -18.22
N ARG A 244 1.80 -7.38 -18.78
CA ARG A 244 1.56 -7.31 -20.24
C ARG A 244 1.46 -5.87 -20.77
N PHE A 245 0.90 -4.95 -19.98
CA PHE A 245 0.87 -3.54 -20.35
C PHE A 245 2.28 -2.93 -20.34
N MET A 246 3.09 -3.23 -19.33
CA MET A 246 4.47 -2.74 -19.27
C MET A 246 5.28 -3.22 -20.47
N THR A 247 5.01 -4.42 -21.00
CA THR A 247 5.62 -4.90 -22.25
C THR A 247 5.22 -4.03 -23.45
N ASN A 248 3.93 -3.80 -23.68
CA ASN A 248 3.46 -2.97 -24.79
C ASN A 248 3.94 -1.51 -24.67
N LEU A 249 3.96 -0.97 -23.44
CA LEU A 249 4.52 0.35 -23.19
C LEU A 249 5.99 0.39 -23.60
N ARG A 250 6.79 -0.59 -23.17
CA ARG A 250 8.22 -0.67 -23.54
C ARG A 250 8.40 -0.76 -25.05
N GLU A 251 7.56 -1.51 -25.77
CA GLU A 251 7.58 -1.56 -27.24
C GLU A 251 7.35 -0.16 -27.84
N ASN A 252 6.30 0.55 -27.43
CA ASN A 252 6.03 1.92 -27.87
C ASN A 252 7.19 2.90 -27.55
N LEU A 253 7.82 2.75 -26.39
CA LEU A 253 8.95 3.60 -25.99
C LEU A 253 10.21 3.28 -26.81
N VAL A 254 10.47 2.02 -27.13
CA VAL A 254 11.58 1.60 -28.02
C VAL A 254 11.39 2.19 -29.43
N ASP A 255 10.16 2.23 -29.93
CA ASP A 255 9.82 2.78 -31.24
C ASP A 255 9.81 4.32 -31.28
N GLY A 256 10.08 5.00 -30.15
CA GLY A 256 10.12 6.46 -30.05
C GLY A 256 8.74 7.12 -29.93
N ASN A 257 7.67 6.35 -29.76
CA ASN A 257 6.29 6.83 -29.60
C ASN A 257 6.00 7.23 -28.14
N TYR A 258 6.81 8.16 -27.61
CA TYR A 258 6.78 8.54 -26.19
C TYR A 258 5.48 9.20 -25.77
N TYR A 259 4.92 10.05 -26.64
CA TYR A 259 3.68 10.77 -26.37
C TYR A 259 2.49 9.81 -26.31
N GLU A 260 2.39 8.90 -27.29
CA GLU A 260 1.35 7.87 -27.36
C GLU A 260 1.42 6.96 -26.14
N GLY A 261 2.62 6.45 -25.81
CA GLY A 261 2.83 5.62 -24.62
C GLY A 261 2.42 6.33 -23.32
N HIS A 262 2.74 7.62 -23.19
CA HIS A 262 2.32 8.45 -22.05
C HIS A 262 0.79 8.62 -21.97
N GLN A 263 0.12 8.93 -23.09
CA GLN A 263 -1.33 9.12 -23.14
C GLN A 263 -2.10 7.83 -22.86
N GLU A 264 -1.64 6.70 -23.41
CA GLU A 264 -2.23 5.39 -23.13
C GLU A 264 -2.15 5.04 -21.64
N LEU A 265 -0.99 5.29 -21.03
CA LEU A 265 -0.78 5.06 -19.61
C LEU A 265 -1.74 5.91 -18.75
N ARG A 266 -1.87 7.21 -19.06
CA ARG A 266 -2.85 8.08 -18.37
C ARG A 266 -4.27 7.57 -18.54
N ALA A 267 -4.67 7.19 -19.75
CA ALA A 267 -6.02 6.71 -20.03
C ALA A 267 -6.37 5.45 -19.20
N ILE A 268 -5.43 4.51 -19.08
CA ILE A 268 -5.60 3.30 -18.28
C ILE A 268 -5.62 3.62 -16.78
N ALA A 269 -4.72 4.48 -16.31
CA ALA A 269 -4.72 4.93 -14.92
C ALA A 269 -6.06 5.58 -14.55
N ILE A 270 -6.59 6.48 -15.39
CA ILE A 270 -7.93 7.08 -15.22
C ILE A 270 -9.03 6.01 -15.15
N ARG A 271 -8.97 5.00 -16.01
CA ARG A 271 -9.94 3.89 -16.00
C ARG A 271 -9.84 3.08 -14.70
N LEU A 272 -8.64 2.81 -14.21
CA LEU A 272 -8.41 2.10 -12.96
C LEU A 272 -8.93 2.88 -11.75
N VAL A 273 -8.70 4.19 -11.72
CA VAL A 273 -9.26 5.09 -10.69
C VAL A 273 -10.79 5.05 -10.72
N LYS A 274 -11.42 5.16 -11.90
CA LYS A 274 -12.89 5.02 -12.04
C LYS A 274 -13.43 3.67 -11.57
N GLN A 275 -12.64 2.60 -11.70
CA GLN A 275 -12.98 1.26 -11.21
C GLN A 275 -12.68 1.05 -9.73
N LYS A 276 -12.27 2.10 -8.99
CA LYS A 276 -11.84 2.03 -7.60
C LYS A 276 -10.62 1.12 -7.36
N LYS A 277 -9.78 0.92 -8.38
CA LYS A 277 -8.55 0.10 -8.31
C LYS A 277 -7.32 0.98 -8.08
N HIS A 278 -7.34 1.77 -7.01
CA HIS A 278 -6.38 2.83 -6.75
C HIS A 278 -4.94 2.32 -6.60
N GLN A 279 -4.73 1.25 -5.83
CA GLN A 279 -3.40 0.65 -5.64
C GLN A 279 -2.75 0.23 -6.97
N ARG A 280 -3.57 -0.25 -7.90
CA ARG A 280 -3.10 -0.66 -9.22
C ARG A 280 -2.79 0.54 -10.11
N ALA A 281 -3.59 1.60 -10.03
CA ALA A 281 -3.30 2.85 -10.74
C ALA A 281 -1.98 3.47 -10.25
N ILE A 282 -1.76 3.49 -8.93
CA ILE A 282 -0.50 3.94 -8.31
C ILE A 282 0.69 3.16 -8.85
N GLN A 283 0.63 1.82 -8.79
CA GLN A 283 1.73 0.97 -9.25
C GLN A 283 2.02 1.19 -10.74
N LEU A 284 0.97 1.32 -11.56
CA LEU A 284 1.10 1.56 -13.00
C LEU A 284 1.78 2.90 -13.31
N LEU A 285 1.35 3.97 -12.63
CA LEU A 285 1.91 5.31 -12.79
C LEU A 285 3.37 5.37 -12.34
N TYR A 286 3.68 4.74 -11.21
CA TYR A 286 5.05 4.63 -10.69
C TYR A 286 5.98 3.91 -11.68
N LEU A 287 5.63 2.69 -12.10
CA LEU A 287 6.45 1.93 -13.05
C LEU A 287 6.57 2.64 -14.40
N GLY A 288 5.48 3.22 -14.89
CA GLY A 288 5.47 4.02 -16.11
C GLY A 288 6.41 5.23 -16.08
N ALA A 289 6.40 5.95 -14.96
CA ALA A 289 7.31 7.08 -14.75
C ALA A 289 8.78 6.62 -14.74
N LEU A 290 9.09 5.47 -14.12
CA LEU A 290 10.46 4.92 -14.11
C LEU A 290 10.94 4.48 -15.49
N GLU A 291 10.07 3.89 -16.33
CA GLU A 291 10.42 3.55 -17.71
C GLU A 291 10.71 4.81 -18.53
N LEU A 292 9.85 5.83 -18.44
CA LEU A 292 10.03 7.11 -19.16
C LEU A 292 11.30 7.87 -18.74
N CYS A 293 11.80 7.64 -17.52
CA CYS A 293 13.11 8.17 -17.10
C CYS A 293 14.26 7.63 -17.95
N GLN A 294 14.18 6.39 -18.46
CA GLN A 294 15.25 5.79 -19.27
C GLN A 294 15.39 6.48 -20.64
N TYR A 295 14.33 7.17 -21.08
CA TYR A 295 14.26 7.87 -22.37
C TYR A 295 14.29 9.40 -22.23
N ASN A 296 14.66 9.91 -21.04
CA ASN A 296 14.78 11.34 -20.73
C ASN A 296 13.48 12.15 -20.96
N GLN A 297 12.30 11.52 -20.83
CA GLN A 297 11.01 12.16 -21.06
C GLN A 297 10.50 12.88 -19.79
N TRP A 298 11.26 13.85 -19.30
CA TRP A 298 11.10 14.43 -17.96
C TRP A 298 9.75 15.12 -17.71
N GLY A 299 9.18 15.79 -18.73
CA GLY A 299 7.85 16.39 -18.63
C GLY A 299 6.76 15.34 -18.38
N SER A 300 6.82 14.20 -19.07
CA SER A 300 5.91 13.07 -18.88
C SER A 300 6.12 12.40 -17.54
N VAL A 301 7.38 12.22 -17.11
CA VAL A 301 7.73 11.66 -15.79
C VAL A 301 7.10 12.51 -14.67
N ALA A 302 7.30 13.83 -14.71
CA ALA A 302 6.77 14.74 -13.69
C ALA A 302 5.24 14.79 -13.68
N ASP A 303 4.62 14.69 -14.85
CA ASP A 303 3.17 14.62 -15.00
C ASP A 303 2.57 13.33 -14.42
N LEU A 304 3.17 12.17 -14.69
CA LEU A 304 2.74 10.89 -14.13
C LEU A 304 2.97 10.82 -12.61
N ALA A 305 4.09 11.35 -12.13
CA ALA A 305 4.40 11.42 -10.70
C ALA A 305 3.39 12.30 -9.96
N ALA A 306 3.06 13.48 -10.50
CA ALA A 306 2.04 14.35 -9.93
C ALA A 306 0.66 13.68 -9.95
N PHE A 307 0.31 12.95 -11.01
CA PHE A 307 -0.95 12.20 -11.06
C PHE A 307 -1.00 11.09 -10.00
N MET A 308 0.09 10.33 -9.83
CA MET A 308 0.18 9.32 -8.77
C MET A 308 -0.03 9.94 -7.38
N ILE A 309 0.62 11.07 -7.09
CA ILE A 309 0.49 11.77 -5.81
C ILE A 309 -0.93 12.34 -5.62
N ASN A 310 -1.58 12.82 -6.67
CA ASN A 310 -2.98 13.26 -6.58
C ASN A 310 -3.92 12.10 -6.17
N ILE A 311 -3.66 10.88 -6.65
CA ILE A 311 -4.39 9.69 -6.17
C ILE A 311 -4.11 9.46 -4.68
N TYR A 312 -2.89 9.69 -4.21
CA TYR A 312 -2.60 9.60 -2.76
C TYR A 312 -3.43 10.58 -1.94
N VAL A 313 -3.63 11.82 -2.44
CA VAL A 313 -4.46 12.84 -1.79
C VAL A 313 -5.93 12.40 -1.74
N GLU A 314 -6.48 12.00 -2.89
CA GLU A 314 -7.89 11.60 -3.03
C GLU A 314 -8.24 10.40 -2.14
N GLU A 315 -7.36 9.40 -2.12
CA GLU A 315 -7.56 8.14 -1.38
C GLU A 315 -7.03 8.20 0.06
N LYS A 316 -6.53 9.36 0.49
CA LYS A 316 -5.95 9.56 1.84
C LYS A 316 -4.90 8.51 2.19
N VAL A 317 -4.04 8.19 1.22
CA VAL A 317 -2.95 7.21 1.41
C VAL A 317 -2.03 7.73 2.53
N PRO A 318 -1.75 6.92 3.57
CA PRO A 318 -0.92 7.35 4.69
C PRO A 318 0.55 7.48 4.27
N VAL A 319 1.28 8.38 4.96
CA VAL A 319 2.74 8.48 4.81
C VAL A 319 3.38 7.26 5.46
N THR A 320 3.88 6.36 4.61
CA THR A 320 4.60 5.12 4.93
C THR A 320 5.92 5.07 4.18
N ASP A 321 6.85 4.21 4.60
CA ASP A 321 8.13 4.04 3.89
C ASP A 321 7.92 3.67 2.42
N GLU A 322 7.00 2.75 2.10
CA GLU A 322 6.67 2.38 0.72
C GLU A 322 6.15 3.58 -0.09
N SER A 323 5.22 4.37 0.47
CA SER A 323 4.69 5.55 -0.23
C SER A 323 5.75 6.63 -0.47
N ARG A 324 6.72 6.74 0.44
CA ARG A 324 7.83 7.69 0.40
C ARG A 324 8.91 7.25 -0.59
N GLU A 325 9.28 5.97 -0.59
CA GLU A 325 10.25 5.37 -1.52
C GLU A 325 9.85 5.57 -2.98
N ARG A 326 8.57 5.36 -3.33
CA ARG A 326 8.09 5.62 -4.71
C ARG A 326 8.33 7.06 -5.17
N ILE A 327 8.21 8.02 -4.24
CA ILE A 327 8.47 9.43 -4.52
C ILE A 327 9.98 9.64 -4.65
N TYR A 328 10.78 9.12 -3.71
CA TYR A 328 12.24 9.22 -3.73
C TYR A 328 12.87 8.73 -5.03
N ASP A 329 12.46 7.55 -5.50
CA ASP A 329 12.98 6.95 -6.73
C ASP A 329 12.78 7.84 -7.95
N ILE A 330 11.60 8.47 -8.06
CA ILE A 330 11.29 9.38 -9.17
C ILE A 330 12.12 10.67 -9.04
N PHE A 331 12.23 11.22 -7.83
CA PHE A 331 12.99 12.46 -7.59
C PHE A 331 14.47 12.33 -7.87
N GLU A 332 15.08 11.22 -7.46
CA GLU A 332 16.50 10.97 -7.72
C GLU A 332 16.78 10.98 -9.23
N LYS A 333 15.88 10.38 -10.03
CA LYS A 333 15.97 10.36 -11.50
C LYS A 333 15.68 11.72 -12.13
N LEU A 334 14.70 12.47 -11.62
CA LEU A 334 14.40 13.83 -12.08
C LEU A 334 15.55 14.81 -11.86
N SER A 335 16.61 14.43 -11.14
CA SER A 335 17.77 15.30 -10.93
C SER A 335 18.52 15.74 -12.17
N GLN A 336 18.22 15.13 -13.32
CA GLN A 336 18.70 15.55 -14.62
C GLN A 336 17.88 16.70 -15.23
N ALA A 337 16.67 16.97 -14.73
CA ALA A 337 15.74 17.98 -15.25
C ALA A 337 15.03 18.75 -14.12
N THR A 338 15.79 19.64 -13.48
CA THR A 338 15.38 20.35 -12.26
C THR A 338 14.22 21.32 -12.46
N GLU A 339 13.91 21.71 -13.70
CA GLU A 339 12.76 22.56 -14.04
C GLU A 339 11.42 21.94 -13.62
N TYR A 340 11.33 20.60 -13.57
CA TYR A 340 10.10 19.90 -13.20
C TYR A 340 9.95 19.64 -11.69
N TYR A 341 10.98 19.91 -10.89
CA TYR A 341 10.96 19.66 -9.44
C TYR A 341 9.76 20.28 -8.72
N PRO A 342 9.44 21.59 -8.91
CA PRO A 342 8.36 22.23 -8.15
C PRO A 342 7.03 21.52 -8.31
N ARG A 343 6.72 21.06 -9.52
CA ARG A 343 5.48 20.34 -9.82
C ARG A 343 5.30 19.09 -8.97
N VAL A 344 6.37 18.32 -8.78
CA VAL A 344 6.30 17.05 -8.06
C VAL A 344 6.42 17.28 -6.55
N TYR A 345 7.30 18.17 -6.09
CA TYR A 345 7.56 18.27 -4.64
C TYR A 345 6.44 19.03 -3.94
N GLN A 346 5.84 20.02 -4.60
CA GLN A 346 4.69 20.72 -4.05
C GLN A 346 3.53 19.74 -3.87
N ALA A 347 3.27 18.88 -4.86
CA ALA A 347 2.26 17.84 -4.73
C ALA A 347 2.58 16.88 -3.58
N ALA A 348 3.83 16.43 -3.45
CA ALA A 348 4.26 15.51 -2.40
C ALA A 348 4.12 16.12 -1.00
N ILE A 349 4.53 17.38 -0.81
CA ILE A 349 4.37 18.09 0.47
C ILE A 349 2.89 18.29 0.80
N GLN A 350 2.06 18.73 -0.16
CA GLN A 350 0.62 18.90 0.05
C GLN A 350 -0.08 17.60 0.44
N TRP A 351 0.28 16.49 -0.21
CA TRP A 351 -0.19 15.17 0.20
C TRP A 351 0.22 14.84 1.63
N SER A 352 1.50 15.02 1.99
CA SER A 352 1.99 14.70 3.34
C SER A 352 1.32 15.54 4.44
N ILE A 353 1.03 16.82 4.17
CA ILE A 353 0.25 17.70 5.06
C ILE A 353 -1.13 17.11 5.32
N GLY A 354 -1.85 16.75 4.25
CA GLY A 354 -3.19 16.18 4.34
C GLY A 354 -3.21 14.82 5.05
N ALA A 355 -2.24 13.95 4.77
CA ALA A 355 -2.15 12.61 5.32
C ALA A 355 -1.74 12.60 6.81
N MET A 356 -0.88 13.53 7.24
CA MET A 356 -0.40 13.61 8.64
C MET A 356 -1.24 14.52 9.53
N GLY A 357 -2.08 15.39 8.94
CA GLY A 357 -2.90 16.35 9.69
C GLY A 357 -2.08 17.42 10.41
N ASN A 358 -0.85 17.69 9.96
CA ASN A 358 0.04 18.72 10.50
C ASN A 358 0.16 19.90 9.51
N LYS A 359 0.87 20.98 9.87
CA LYS A 359 0.95 22.19 9.03
C LYS A 359 2.07 22.17 7.98
N VAL A 360 3.05 21.28 8.13
CA VAL A 360 4.33 21.35 7.39
C VAL A 360 4.52 20.17 6.45
N GLY A 361 4.05 18.99 6.80
CA GLY A 361 4.18 17.74 6.05
C GLY A 361 5.13 16.76 6.72
N ASP A 362 5.65 15.83 5.92
CA ASP A 362 6.63 14.81 6.34
C ASP A 362 8.05 15.40 6.40
N THR A 363 8.66 15.37 7.58
CA THR A 363 9.99 15.96 7.83
C THR A 363 11.10 15.25 7.04
N GLN A 364 10.96 13.95 6.79
CA GLN A 364 11.92 13.16 5.99
C GLN A 364 11.87 13.57 4.52
N LEU A 365 10.65 13.73 3.97
CA LEU A 365 10.46 14.25 2.63
C LEU A 365 11.07 15.66 2.46
N HIS A 366 10.87 16.55 3.43
CA HIS A 366 11.53 17.85 3.44
C HIS A 366 13.06 17.74 3.43
N HIS A 367 13.66 16.95 4.32
CA HIS A 367 15.10 16.78 4.35
C HIS A 367 15.67 16.28 3.01
N PHE A 368 15.02 15.26 2.43
CA PHE A 368 15.39 14.70 1.14
C PHE A 368 15.33 15.73 0.00
N ILE A 369 14.22 16.47 -0.11
CA ILE A 369 14.06 17.53 -1.12
C ILE A 369 15.12 18.62 -0.93
N GLY A 370 15.38 19.03 0.32
CA GLY A 370 16.41 20.02 0.64
C GLY A 370 17.80 19.60 0.16
N CYS A 371 18.18 18.34 0.39
CA CYS A 371 19.45 17.77 -0.07
C CYS A 371 19.57 17.78 -1.60
N ILE A 372 18.50 17.39 -2.30
CA ILE A 372 18.46 17.41 -3.77
C ILE A 372 18.60 18.84 -4.31
N LEU A 373 17.85 19.79 -3.76
CA LEU A 373 17.89 21.20 -4.19
C LEU A 373 19.25 21.84 -3.92
N ARG A 374 19.86 21.53 -2.77
CA ARG A 374 21.23 21.95 -2.43
C ARG A 374 22.23 21.49 -3.48
N ASN A 375 22.19 20.21 -3.87
CA ASN A 375 23.11 19.65 -4.86
C ASN A 375 22.99 20.32 -6.23
N LYS A 376 21.82 20.92 -6.51
CA LYS A 376 21.54 21.68 -7.73
C LYS A 376 21.67 23.18 -7.55
N MET A 377 22.27 23.63 -6.44
CA MET A 377 22.54 25.04 -6.13
C MET A 377 21.29 25.91 -6.03
N ARG A 378 20.10 25.31 -5.84
CA ARG A 378 18.83 26.02 -5.57
C ARG A 378 18.70 26.33 -4.08
N PHE A 379 19.68 27.07 -3.55
CA PHE A 379 19.86 27.23 -2.11
C PHE A 379 18.68 27.91 -1.41
N GLN A 380 18.04 28.88 -2.06
CA GLN A 380 16.89 29.59 -1.49
C GLN A 380 15.69 28.65 -1.24
N GLU A 381 15.41 27.73 -2.16
CA GLU A 381 14.34 26.74 -2.00
C GLU A 381 14.75 25.66 -1.00
N ALA A 382 15.99 25.17 -1.10
CA ALA A 382 16.53 24.17 -0.17
C ALA A 382 16.45 24.63 1.30
N GLU A 383 16.72 25.91 1.55
CA GLU A 383 16.61 26.53 2.87
C GLU A 383 15.22 26.32 3.50
N GLN A 384 14.15 26.51 2.73
CA GLN A 384 12.78 26.35 3.24
C GLN A 384 12.50 24.93 3.70
N HIS A 385 13.01 23.94 2.98
CA HIS A 385 12.84 22.53 3.32
C HIS A 385 13.67 22.12 4.54
N PHE A 386 14.92 22.59 4.65
CA PHE A 386 15.75 22.23 5.81
C PHE A 386 15.18 22.77 7.13
N LEU A 387 14.55 23.95 7.12
CA LEU A 387 13.97 24.57 8.32
C LEU A 387 12.86 23.75 8.99
N VAL A 388 12.20 22.86 8.25
CA VAL A 388 11.10 22.01 8.73
C VAL A 388 11.39 20.51 8.54
N GLY A 389 12.65 20.16 8.23
CA GLY A 389 13.06 18.80 7.97
C GLY A 389 13.38 18.00 9.25
N THR A 390 14.16 16.93 9.09
CA THR A 390 14.61 16.06 10.18
C THR A 390 15.68 16.72 11.07
N PRO A 391 16.05 16.11 12.22
CA PRO A 391 17.14 16.60 13.09
C PRO A 391 18.51 16.75 12.43
N GLU A 392 18.75 16.14 11.27
CA GLU A 392 19.97 16.28 10.47
C GLU A 392 19.96 17.52 9.56
N SER A 393 18.76 18.04 9.25
CA SER A 393 18.56 19.20 8.37
C SER A 393 19.29 20.48 8.80
N PRO A 394 19.40 20.82 10.10
CA PRO A 394 20.11 22.03 10.51
C PRO A 394 21.59 21.99 10.15
N ALA A 395 22.26 20.84 10.32
CA ALA A 395 23.66 20.70 9.93
C ALA A 395 23.83 20.78 8.40
N ALA A 396 22.90 20.20 7.63
CA ALA A 396 22.87 20.32 6.17
C ALA A 396 22.68 21.78 5.73
N LEU A 397 21.79 22.52 6.39
CA LEU A 397 21.58 23.95 6.15
C LEU A 397 22.82 24.78 6.46
N GLY A 398 23.48 24.53 7.60
CA GLY A 398 24.72 25.22 7.96
C GLY A 398 25.83 25.03 6.91
N ASN A 399 26.02 23.79 6.45
CA ASN A 399 26.96 23.50 5.37
C ASN A 399 26.59 24.19 4.05
N MET A 400 25.30 24.20 3.70
CA MET A 400 24.79 24.84 2.49
C MET A 400 24.97 26.37 2.53
N LEU A 401 24.68 27.01 3.66
CA LEU A 401 24.83 28.47 3.81
C LEU A 401 26.29 28.89 3.65
N PHE A 402 27.23 28.05 4.11
CA PHE A 402 28.66 28.25 3.84
C PHE A 402 28.98 28.13 2.33
N ASP A 403 28.49 27.08 1.66
CA ASP A 403 28.65 26.94 0.21
C ASP A 403 28.07 28.13 -0.56
N TRP A 404 26.95 28.69 -0.10
CA TRP A 404 26.25 29.79 -0.74
C TRP A 404 27.02 31.11 -0.60
N VAL A 405 27.57 31.40 0.58
CA VAL A 405 28.33 32.64 0.78
C VAL A 405 29.64 32.65 -0.01
N GLU A 406 30.37 31.53 -0.03
CA GLU A 406 31.62 31.39 -0.79
C GLU A 406 31.41 31.66 -2.29
N ARG A 407 30.23 31.35 -2.81
CA ARG A 407 29.86 31.60 -4.22
C ARG A 407 29.39 33.03 -4.48
N THR A 408 28.76 33.64 -3.48
CA THR A 408 28.23 35.00 -3.60
C THR A 408 29.33 36.05 -3.40
N GLY A 409 30.38 35.72 -2.63
CA GLY A 409 31.53 36.59 -2.40
C GLY A 409 31.25 37.76 -1.47
N THR A 410 30.29 37.65 -0.55
CA THR A 410 30.00 38.74 0.39
C THR A 410 31.08 38.88 1.45
N ALA A 411 31.41 40.11 1.84
CA ALA A 411 32.45 40.39 2.83
C ALA A 411 32.15 39.79 4.22
N ASP A 412 30.89 39.80 4.67
CA ASP A 412 30.51 39.26 5.98
C ASP A 412 29.69 37.97 5.85
N HIS A 413 30.30 36.85 6.25
CA HIS A 413 29.71 35.52 6.28
C HIS A 413 28.50 35.41 7.21
N GLY A 414 28.40 36.32 8.18
CA GLY A 414 27.30 36.39 9.13
C GLY A 414 25.95 36.66 8.47
N LEU A 415 25.92 37.28 7.30
CA LEU A 415 24.69 37.49 6.53
C LEU A 415 24.00 36.18 6.16
N PHE A 416 24.76 35.12 5.90
CA PHE A 416 24.23 33.82 5.50
C PHE A 416 23.91 32.94 6.70
N ILE A 417 24.83 32.79 7.66
CA ILE A 417 24.57 31.93 8.83
C ILE A 417 23.41 32.47 9.69
N SER A 418 23.20 33.78 9.72
CA SER A 418 22.04 34.37 10.40
C SER A 418 20.70 33.91 9.80
N ARG A 419 20.65 33.57 8.49
CA ARG A 419 19.42 33.09 7.84
C ARG A 419 18.91 31.80 8.48
N GLY A 420 19.80 30.82 8.68
CA GLY A 420 19.45 29.55 9.31
C GLY A 420 19.26 29.69 10.82
N VAL A 421 20.24 30.29 11.51
CA VAL A 421 20.23 30.38 12.97
C VAL A 421 19.05 31.19 13.49
N LEU A 422 18.81 32.40 12.95
CA LEU A 422 17.72 33.24 13.45
C LEU A 422 16.35 32.62 13.18
N LYS A 423 16.16 31.91 12.06
CA LYS A 423 14.91 31.23 11.75
C LYS A 423 14.64 30.04 12.70
N TYR A 424 15.65 29.21 12.99
CA TYR A 424 15.50 28.14 13.99
C TYR A 424 15.26 28.69 15.40
N LEU A 425 15.93 29.79 15.76
CA LEU A 425 15.67 30.45 17.04
C LEU A 425 14.24 31.00 17.08
N ALA A 426 13.79 31.67 16.01
CA ALA A 426 12.45 32.22 15.92
C ALA A 426 11.33 31.16 15.96
N THR A 427 11.60 29.88 15.65
CA THR A 427 10.65 28.77 15.87
C THR A 427 10.73 28.17 17.28
N GLY A 428 11.81 28.45 18.02
CA GLY A 428 12.06 27.92 19.37
C GLY A 428 12.95 26.68 19.41
N TRP A 429 13.63 26.36 18.31
CA TRP A 429 14.51 25.20 18.20
C TRP A 429 15.98 25.59 18.40
N TYR A 430 16.35 25.84 19.65
CA TYR A 430 17.72 26.21 20.02
C TYR A 430 18.78 25.15 19.63
N GLU A 431 18.47 23.87 19.80
CA GLU A 431 19.39 22.78 19.44
C GLU A 431 19.67 22.75 17.93
N ALA A 432 18.64 22.94 17.11
CA ALA A 432 18.78 23.05 15.65
C ALA A 432 19.64 24.25 15.25
N ALA A 433 19.42 25.40 15.89
CA ALA A 433 20.24 26.59 15.69
C ALA A 433 21.74 26.32 16.01
N CYS A 434 22.02 25.60 17.10
CA CYS A 434 23.38 25.20 17.47
C CYS A 434 24.00 24.22 16.47
N LEU A 435 23.24 23.24 15.97
CA LEU A 435 23.72 22.30 14.94
C LEU A 435 24.02 23.00 13.61
N CYS A 436 23.15 23.93 13.19
CA CYS A 436 23.37 24.77 12.02
C CYS A 436 24.64 25.63 12.17
N TRP A 437 24.82 26.24 13.34
CA TRP A 437 26.04 26.98 13.68
C TRP A 437 27.29 26.10 13.61
N LYS A 438 27.29 24.95 14.28
CA LYS A 438 28.45 24.03 14.34
C LYS A 438 28.91 23.59 12.96
N ALA A 439 27.98 23.22 12.09
CA ALA A 439 28.30 22.83 10.72
C ALA A 439 28.92 23.98 9.91
N PHE A 440 28.38 25.19 10.06
CA PHE A 440 28.90 26.38 9.38
C PHE A 440 30.28 26.79 9.90
N ILE A 441 30.44 26.91 11.22
CA ILE A 441 31.67 27.43 11.82
C ILE A 441 32.85 26.47 11.61
N ALA A 442 32.60 25.16 11.62
CA ALA A 442 33.64 24.16 11.35
C ALA A 442 34.30 24.38 9.98
N ARG A 443 33.51 24.71 8.96
CA ARG A 443 34.02 25.02 7.61
C ARG A 443 34.63 26.41 7.53
N PHE A 444 33.99 27.39 8.17
CA PHE A 444 34.50 28.75 8.22
C PHE A 444 35.91 28.84 8.80
N VAL A 445 36.17 28.16 9.93
CA VAL A 445 37.49 28.15 10.58
C VAL A 445 38.55 27.46 9.70
N GLN A 446 38.17 26.42 8.96
CA GLN A 446 39.07 25.75 8.02
C GLN A 446 39.47 26.65 6.85
N THR A 447 38.51 27.39 6.27
CA THR A 447 38.77 28.24 5.10
C THR A 447 39.39 29.60 5.47
N HIS A 448 39.01 30.18 6.62
CA HIS A 448 39.37 31.54 7.04
C HIS A 448 40.24 31.55 8.30
N SER A 449 41.21 30.65 8.40
CA SER A 449 42.07 30.47 9.59
C SER A 449 42.78 31.75 10.05
N ASN A 450 43.19 32.61 9.11
CA ASN A 450 43.84 33.90 9.42
C ASN A 450 42.90 34.92 10.11
N SER A 451 41.59 34.74 9.97
CA SER A 451 40.58 35.62 10.55
C SER A 451 40.06 35.12 11.89
N VAL A 452 40.58 33.98 12.40
CA VAL A 452 40.06 33.27 13.56
C VAL A 452 41.13 33.11 14.63
N ALA A 453 40.80 33.47 15.87
CA ALA A 453 41.59 33.12 17.05
C ALA A 453 40.71 32.38 18.06
N GLU A 454 41.16 31.21 18.52
CA GLU A 454 40.45 30.45 19.56
C GLU A 454 40.54 31.15 20.92
N ARG A 455 39.43 31.15 21.67
CA ARG A 455 39.44 31.61 23.04
C ARG A 455 40.04 30.53 23.94
N THR A 456 41.35 30.55 24.13
CA THR A 456 42.07 29.67 25.05
C THR A 456 42.11 30.26 26.46
N GLY A 457 41.59 29.53 27.45
CA GLY A 457 41.69 29.91 28.86
C GLY A 457 41.10 28.87 29.80
N ASP A 458 41.70 28.69 30.98
CA ASP A 458 41.41 27.66 32.01
C ASP A 458 39.99 27.67 32.62
N ARG A 459 39.05 28.43 32.03
CA ARG A 459 37.64 28.55 32.46
C ARG A 459 36.65 28.49 31.29
N ALA A 460 37.00 27.82 30.19
CA ALA A 460 36.02 27.56 29.12
C ALA A 460 34.99 26.53 29.63
N LEU A 461 33.86 27.03 30.14
CA LEU A 461 32.70 26.18 30.42
C LEU A 461 32.26 25.48 29.12
N PRO A 462 31.84 24.20 29.16
CA PRO A 462 31.25 23.54 28.02
C PRO A 462 30.09 24.39 27.49
N SER A 463 30.08 24.63 26.17
CA SER A 463 29.01 25.35 25.51
C SER A 463 28.36 24.49 24.45
N ASN A 464 27.04 24.60 24.36
CA ASN A 464 26.23 23.93 23.35
C ASN A 464 26.61 24.32 21.92
N ILE A 465 27.31 25.45 21.70
CA ILE A 465 27.80 25.86 20.38
C ILE A 465 29.21 25.36 20.02
N GLY A 466 29.90 24.69 20.95
CA GLY A 466 31.27 24.20 20.77
C GLY A 466 32.33 25.26 21.12
N THR A 467 33.46 25.23 20.40
CA THR A 467 34.57 26.17 20.60
C THR A 467 34.14 27.61 20.31
N ILE A 468 34.56 28.54 21.17
CA ILE A 468 34.28 29.97 21.04
C ILE A 468 35.46 30.64 20.34
N TYR A 469 35.18 31.38 19.26
CA TYR A 469 36.18 32.02 18.43
C TYR A 469 36.09 33.55 18.51
N TYR A 470 37.23 34.23 18.38
CA TYR A 470 37.31 35.65 18.05
C TYR A 470 37.50 35.76 16.54
N ILE A 471 36.53 36.36 15.85
CA ILE A 471 36.52 36.41 14.39
C ILE A 471 36.74 37.86 13.93
N THR A 472 37.79 38.10 13.15
CA THR A 472 38.12 39.43 12.62
C THR A 472 37.55 39.58 11.21
N GLY A 473 36.96 40.73 10.89
CA GLY A 473 36.42 41.02 9.55
C GLY A 473 35.04 40.43 9.24
N HIS A 474 34.46 39.63 10.15
CA HIS A 474 33.11 39.06 9.99
C HIS A 474 32.28 39.29 11.25
N GLU A 475 31.81 40.54 11.41
CA GLU A 475 31.19 41.03 12.62
C GLU A 475 29.85 40.35 12.90
N LEU A 476 29.10 40.01 11.85
CA LEU A 476 27.81 39.32 11.98
C LEU A 476 27.99 37.83 12.35
N VAL A 477 29.13 37.21 12.05
CA VAL A 477 29.44 35.86 12.55
C VAL A 477 29.64 35.90 14.07
N ASN A 478 30.33 36.92 14.58
CA ASN A 478 30.45 37.15 16.03
C ASN A 478 29.08 37.41 16.67
N PHE A 479 28.22 38.20 16.01
CA PHE A 479 26.85 38.43 16.49
C PHE A 479 26.09 37.12 16.70
N VAL A 480 26.11 36.22 15.71
CA VAL A 480 25.42 34.92 15.82
C VAL A 480 25.98 34.08 16.97
N GLN A 481 27.30 34.03 17.12
CA GLN A 481 27.96 33.34 18.23
C GLN A 481 27.52 33.90 19.60
N LEU A 482 27.56 35.24 19.74
CA LEU A 482 27.19 35.93 20.98
C LEU A 482 25.71 35.77 21.29
N LEU A 483 24.84 35.80 20.28
CA LEU A 483 23.41 35.57 20.43
C LEU A 483 23.13 34.17 20.98
N LEU A 484 23.73 33.13 20.40
CA LEU A 484 23.56 31.75 20.87
C LEU A 484 24.05 31.56 22.31
N LEU A 485 25.19 32.17 22.67
CA LEU A 485 25.72 32.15 24.04
C LEU A 485 24.82 32.93 25.02
N THR A 486 24.17 34.00 24.55
CA THR A 486 23.25 34.79 25.36
C THR A 486 21.97 34.00 25.65
N ILE A 487 21.46 33.28 24.65
CA ILE A 487 20.29 32.41 24.79
C ILE A 487 20.61 31.21 25.69
N GLU A 488 21.80 30.62 25.55
CA GLU A 488 22.25 29.50 26.41
C GLU A 488 22.18 29.83 27.92
N ARG A 489 22.43 31.10 28.26
CA ARG A 489 22.42 31.62 29.62
C ARG A 489 21.11 32.32 30.00
N SER A 490 20.10 32.26 29.14
CA SER A 490 18.82 32.89 29.45
C SER A 490 18.05 32.05 30.46
N ASP A 491 17.47 32.71 31.46
CA ASP A 491 16.51 32.14 32.40
C ASP A 491 15.05 32.37 31.94
N GLY A 492 14.85 32.94 30.74
CA GLY A 492 13.54 33.29 30.21
C GLY A 492 12.95 34.59 30.76
N SER A 493 13.62 35.26 31.69
CA SER A 493 13.12 36.48 32.33
C SER A 493 13.50 37.74 31.54
N PRO A 494 12.56 38.69 31.34
CA PRO A 494 12.85 39.95 30.65
C PRO A 494 13.74 40.90 31.46
N SER A 495 13.88 40.66 32.78
CA SER A 495 14.76 41.44 33.65
C SER A 495 16.15 40.81 33.85
N SER A 496 16.45 39.71 33.16
CA SER A 496 17.73 39.02 33.28
C SER A 496 18.88 39.79 32.64
N ASP A 497 20.11 39.53 33.11
CA ASP A 497 21.31 40.05 32.47
C ASP A 497 21.41 39.59 31.01
N SER A 498 20.99 38.37 30.70
CA SER A 498 20.95 37.82 29.35
C SER A 498 19.96 38.58 28.44
N ALA A 499 18.79 38.98 28.95
CA ALA A 499 17.84 39.82 28.21
C ALA A 499 18.41 41.23 27.94
N ARG A 500 19.13 41.81 28.91
CA ARG A 500 19.83 43.10 28.72
C ARG A 500 20.94 42.99 27.65
N ILE A 501 21.74 41.92 27.69
CA ILE A 501 22.79 41.66 26.69
C ILE A 501 22.16 41.46 25.31
N PHE A 502 21.06 40.72 25.20
CA PHE A 502 20.31 40.55 23.96
C PHE A 502 19.88 41.90 23.37
N GLY A 503 19.33 42.80 24.19
CA GLY A 503 18.97 44.16 23.77
C GLY A 503 20.16 44.99 23.26
N GLN A 504 21.34 44.84 23.88
CA GLN A 504 22.58 45.47 23.42
C GLN A 504 23.05 44.91 22.07
N LEU A 505 23.06 43.58 21.92
CA LEU A 505 23.43 42.91 20.67
C LEU A 505 22.50 43.34 19.54
N ARG A 506 21.18 43.34 19.78
CA ARG A 506 20.19 43.79 18.81
C ARG A 506 20.48 45.22 18.34
N LYS A 507 20.61 46.17 19.27
CA LYS A 507 20.87 47.58 18.95
C LYS A 507 22.17 47.79 18.16
N GLN A 508 23.21 47.01 18.47
CA GLN A 508 24.52 47.15 17.83
C GLN A 508 24.59 46.53 16.43
N TYR A 509 23.98 45.36 16.24
CA TYR A 509 24.20 44.54 15.04
C TYR A 509 23.03 44.56 14.05
N GLU A 510 21.79 44.84 14.47
CA GLU A 510 20.63 44.89 13.57
C GLU A 510 20.82 45.85 12.37
N PRO A 511 21.35 47.09 12.52
CA PRO A 511 21.59 47.98 11.39
C PRO A 511 22.62 47.46 10.39
N ARG A 512 23.50 46.54 10.80
CA ARG A 512 24.58 45.99 9.94
C ARG A 512 24.07 44.98 8.91
N PHE A 513 22.82 44.52 9.04
CA PHE A 513 22.17 43.68 8.03
C PHE A 513 21.70 44.47 6.78
N GLY A 514 21.82 45.80 6.79
CA GLY A 514 21.50 46.65 5.64
C GLY A 514 20.07 46.47 5.17
N ILE A 515 19.89 46.12 3.89
CA ILE A 515 18.57 45.85 3.28
C ILE A 515 17.77 44.74 3.99
N ASN A 516 18.45 43.86 4.74
CA ASN A 516 17.80 42.76 5.45
C ASN A 516 17.43 43.10 6.91
N ALA A 517 17.69 44.33 7.38
CA ALA A 517 17.48 44.71 8.77
C ALA A 517 16.03 44.52 9.24
N GLU A 518 15.04 44.82 8.41
CA GLU A 518 13.61 44.64 8.74
C GLU A 518 13.23 43.17 8.95
N VAL A 519 13.71 42.28 8.07
CA VAL A 519 13.48 40.83 8.22
C VAL A 519 14.14 40.31 9.49
N VAL A 520 15.36 40.77 9.78
CA VAL A 520 16.09 40.41 11.01
C VAL A 520 15.40 40.96 12.25
N HIS A 521 14.85 42.16 12.20
CA HIS A 521 14.06 42.75 13.29
C HIS A 521 12.90 41.84 13.71
N ASN A 522 12.11 41.39 12.73
CA ASN A 522 10.96 40.52 12.97
C ASN A 522 11.38 39.15 13.55
N LEU A 523 12.52 38.61 13.08
CA LEU A 523 13.09 37.38 13.64
C LEU A 523 13.56 37.58 15.09
N LEU A 524 14.26 38.69 15.37
CA LEU A 524 14.74 39.00 16.71
C LEU A 524 13.59 39.27 17.69
N ASP A 525 12.47 39.82 17.24
CA ASP A 525 11.26 39.93 18.06
C ASP A 525 10.73 38.56 18.48
N ALA A 526 10.65 37.61 17.54
CA ALA A 526 10.24 36.24 17.87
C ALA A 526 11.25 35.55 18.82
N VAL A 527 12.55 35.82 18.67
CA VAL A 527 13.58 35.34 19.59
C VAL A 527 13.43 35.96 20.98
N ALA A 528 13.14 37.26 21.06
CA ALA A 528 12.95 38.00 22.30
C ALA A 528 11.80 37.41 23.13
N GLU A 529 10.66 37.14 22.47
CA GLU A 529 9.50 36.52 23.11
C GLU A 529 9.79 35.10 23.59
N LYS A 530 10.43 34.27 22.75
CA LYS A 530 10.65 32.85 23.04
C LYS A 530 11.68 32.59 24.13
N TYR A 531 12.77 33.35 24.16
CA TYR A 531 13.90 33.06 25.04
C TYR A 531 14.09 34.07 26.17
N PHE A 532 13.42 35.23 26.13
CA PHE A 532 13.61 36.29 27.12
C PHE A 532 12.29 36.84 27.69
N GLY A 533 11.14 36.28 27.31
CA GLY A 533 9.84 36.67 27.89
C GLY A 533 9.45 38.13 27.61
N VAL A 534 10.06 38.76 26.61
CA VAL A 534 9.78 40.16 26.24
C VAL A 534 8.46 40.20 25.47
N VAL A 535 7.44 40.86 26.02
CA VAL A 535 6.15 41.03 25.36
C VAL A 535 6.23 42.17 24.36
N ILE A 536 6.08 41.87 23.07
CA ILE A 536 6.14 42.85 21.99
C ILE A 536 4.72 43.06 21.45
N GLN A 537 4.24 44.31 21.46
CA GLN A 537 2.95 44.65 20.85
C GLN A 537 3.11 44.66 19.32
N ARG A 538 2.52 43.67 18.63
CA ARG A 538 2.59 43.56 17.17
C ARG A 538 1.32 44.08 16.49
N GLN A 539 1.46 44.71 15.33
CA GLN A 539 0.35 44.96 14.39
C GLN A 539 0.03 43.75 13.48
N GLN A 540 0.93 42.77 13.37
CA GLN A 540 0.76 41.53 12.60
C GLN A 540 0.99 40.29 13.47
N SER A 541 0.28 39.19 13.19
CA SER A 541 0.38 37.99 14.01
C SER A 541 1.71 37.25 13.77
N LEU A 542 2.24 36.55 14.80
CA LEU A 542 3.39 35.64 14.64
C LEU A 542 3.19 34.64 13.49
N PHE A 543 1.94 34.24 13.27
CA PHE A 543 1.56 33.27 12.26
C PHE A 543 1.75 33.80 10.84
N ASP A 544 1.44 35.08 10.61
CA ASP A 544 1.63 35.74 9.31
C ASP A 544 3.13 35.94 9.00
N ILE A 545 3.94 36.20 10.02
CA ILE A 545 5.39 36.36 9.89
C ILE A 545 6.06 35.02 9.56
N VAL A 546 5.65 33.94 10.21
CA VAL A 546 6.17 32.59 9.91
C VAL A 546 5.76 32.14 8.50
N ASN A 547 4.53 32.40 8.08
CA ASN A 547 4.10 32.10 6.70
C ASN A 547 4.83 32.96 5.66
N ASN A 548 5.05 34.24 5.93
CA ASN A 548 5.84 35.12 5.06
C ASN A 548 7.35 34.80 5.11
N LEU A 549 7.83 34.12 6.16
CA LEU A 549 9.21 33.62 6.29
C LEU A 549 9.53 32.50 5.29
N PHE A 550 8.50 31.78 4.84
CA PHE A 550 8.56 30.67 3.90
C PHE A 550 8.00 31.01 2.51
N ALA A 551 7.35 32.16 2.34
CA ALA A 551 6.94 32.66 1.04
C ALA A 551 8.13 33.30 0.30
N ALA A 552 8.28 33.02 -1.00
CA ALA A 552 9.32 33.63 -1.82
C ALA A 552 9.12 35.17 -1.89
N PRO A 553 10.19 35.99 -1.86
CA PRO A 553 10.07 37.39 -2.24
C PRO A 553 9.72 37.46 -3.73
N SER A 554 8.66 38.19 -4.08
CA SER A 554 8.44 38.63 -5.45
C SER A 554 9.55 39.61 -5.83
N HIS A 555 10.47 39.23 -6.72
CA HIS A 555 11.33 40.21 -7.36
C HIS A 555 10.53 41.04 -8.37
N PRO A 556 10.75 42.36 -8.45
CA PRO A 556 10.28 43.13 -9.60
C PRO A 556 11.01 42.61 -10.84
N ALA A 557 10.29 42.49 -11.94
CA ALA A 557 10.81 42.04 -13.22
C ALA A 557 12.09 42.81 -13.57
N VAL A 558 13.21 42.09 -13.69
CA VAL A 558 14.38 42.60 -14.41
C VAL A 558 13.96 42.62 -15.87
N THR A 559 13.71 43.82 -16.40
CA THR A 559 13.57 44.02 -17.84
C THR A 559 14.92 43.71 -18.48
N ASP A 560 14.96 42.64 -19.26
CA ASP A 560 16.05 42.32 -20.16
C ASP A 560 16.23 43.47 -21.14
N ALA A 561 17.31 44.22 -20.99
CA ALA A 561 17.74 45.25 -21.92
C ALA A 561 19.26 45.19 -22.06
N SER A 562 19.79 44.04 -22.49
CA SER A 562 21.16 43.94 -23.03
C SER A 562 21.36 42.66 -23.85
N ALA A 563 20.47 42.39 -24.81
CA ALA A 563 20.67 41.39 -25.85
C ALA A 563 20.52 42.02 -27.25
N GLU A 564 21.15 43.18 -27.46
CA GLU A 564 21.44 43.73 -28.79
C GLU A 564 22.81 44.42 -28.74
N ALA A 565 23.86 43.64 -28.91
CA ALA A 565 25.13 44.04 -29.53
C ALA A 565 26.11 42.87 -29.44
N MET A 566 26.21 42.09 -30.51
CA MET A 566 27.47 41.74 -31.17
C MET A 566 27.18 40.72 -32.28
N ASP A 567 27.27 41.24 -33.51
CA ASP A 567 27.81 40.51 -34.67
C ASP A 567 29.20 39.93 -34.37
#